data_AF-A0A0G4LKJ9-F1
#
_entry.id   AF-A0A0G4LKJ9-F1
#
_cell.length_a   1.000
_cell.length_b   1.000
_cell.length_c   1.000
_cell.angle_alpha   90.00
_cell.angle_beta   90.00
_cell.angle_gamma   90.00
#
_symmetry.space_group_name_H-M   'P 1'
#
loop_
_entity.id
_entity.type
_entity.pdbx_description
1 polymer ?
#
loop_
_entity_poly.entity_id
_entity_poly.type
_entity_poly.pdbx_seq_one_letter_code
_entity_poly.pdbx_strand_id
1 'polypeptide(L)'
;MLVVGGYSQGAALTHRAVEDLPQAQKDQIVAAFTFGDTQNVQDNRQIPNFPPEKTNIICNAGDAVCAGTLTILPAHLAYGARADEQVEFITSKLQAAGAKLRKRD
;
A
#
# COMPACT_ATOMS: atom_id res chain seq x y z
N MET A 1 -15.86 1.95 5.39
CA MET A 1 -14.45 1.51 5.41
C MET A 1 -13.99 1.34 3.98
N LEU A 2 -12.79 1.83 3.66
CA LEU A 2 -12.18 1.79 2.34
C LEU A 2 -10.80 1.15 2.47
N VAL A 3 -10.43 0.41 1.44
CA VAL A 3 -9.06 -0.07 1.23
C VAL A 3 -8.60 0.59 -0.06
N VAL A 4 -7.43 1.21 -0.02
CA VAL A 4 -6.81 1.86 -1.18
C VAL A 4 -5.44 1.27 -1.41
N GLY A 5 -4.99 1.25 -2.65
CA GLY A 5 -3.64 0.81 -2.93
C GLY A 5 -3.23 0.95 -4.38
N GLY A 6 -1.94 0.74 -4.62
CA GLY A 6 -1.34 0.98 -5.92
C GLY A 6 -0.05 0.19 -6.15
N TYR A 7 0.23 -0.07 -7.41
CA TYR A 7 1.45 -0.74 -7.87
C TYR A 7 2.27 0.21 -8.74
N SER A 8 3.59 0.25 -8.55
CA SER A 8 4.50 1.07 -9.35
C SER A 8 4.11 2.56 -9.32
N GLN A 9 3.87 3.21 -10.46
CA GLN A 9 3.35 4.58 -10.50
C GLN A 9 2.00 4.73 -9.76
N GLY A 10 1.16 3.69 -9.73
CA GLY A 10 -0.08 3.68 -8.94
C GLY A 10 0.19 3.80 -7.43
N ALA A 11 1.34 3.34 -6.94
CA ALA A 11 1.75 3.59 -5.56
C ALA A 11 1.96 5.08 -5.33
N ALA A 12 2.74 5.77 -6.18
CA ALA A 12 2.92 7.22 -6.08
C ALA A 12 1.59 7.98 -6.14
N LEU A 13 0.67 7.56 -7.02
CA LEU A 13 -0.69 8.10 -7.06
C LEU A 13 -1.44 7.89 -5.74
N THR A 14 -1.28 6.72 -5.12
CA THR A 14 -1.86 6.44 -3.80
C THR A 14 -1.28 7.36 -2.73
N HIS A 15 0.03 7.59 -2.71
CA HIS A 15 0.67 8.55 -1.80
C HIS A 15 0.05 9.94 -1.93
N ARG A 16 0.10 10.52 -3.14
CA ARG A 16 -0.38 11.88 -3.40
C ARG A 16 -1.87 12.04 -3.15
N ALA A 17 -2.67 11.06 -3.55
CA ALA A 17 -4.10 11.10 -3.29
C ALA A 17 -4.39 11.05 -1.79
N VAL A 18 -3.79 10.10 -1.06
CA VAL A 18 -4.09 9.90 0.35
C VAL A 18 -3.56 11.03 1.22
N GLU A 19 -2.35 11.55 0.97
CA GLU A 19 -1.76 12.64 1.77
C GLU A 19 -2.61 13.92 1.72
N ASP A 20 -3.22 14.21 0.57
CA ASP A 20 -4.01 15.42 0.30
C ASP A 20 -5.51 15.29 0.67
N LEU A 21 -5.98 14.10 1.02
CA LEU A 21 -7.38 13.92 1.42
C LEU A 21 -7.72 14.71 2.70
N PRO A 22 -8.94 15.29 2.80
CA PRO A 22 -9.41 15.82 4.07
C PRO A 22 -9.57 14.69 5.11
N GLN A 23 -9.46 15.03 6.40
CA GLN A 23 -9.41 14.05 7.48
C GLN A 23 -10.63 13.10 7.48
N ALA A 24 -11.83 13.61 7.20
CA ALA A 24 -13.06 12.81 7.17
C ALA A 24 -13.02 11.68 6.11
N GLN A 25 -12.26 11.84 5.04
CA GLN A 25 -12.04 10.81 4.02
C GLN A 25 -10.92 9.86 4.44
N LYS A 26 -9.83 10.38 5.02
CA LYS A 26 -8.76 9.55 5.61
C LYS A 26 -9.29 8.60 6.68
N ASP A 27 -10.24 9.06 7.50
CA ASP A 27 -10.86 8.26 8.56
C ASP A 27 -11.64 7.05 8.02
N GLN A 28 -12.15 7.14 6.79
CA GLN A 28 -12.82 6.02 6.14
C GLN A 28 -11.84 4.97 5.63
N ILE A 29 -10.58 5.33 5.37
CA ILE A 29 -9.53 4.40 4.92
C ILE A 29 -9.04 3.61 6.13
N VAL A 30 -9.19 2.29 6.05
CA VAL A 30 -8.74 1.36 7.11
C VAL A 30 -7.42 0.68 6.75
N ALA A 31 -7.10 0.61 5.46
CA ALA A 31 -5.83 0.13 4.95
C ALA A 31 -5.43 0.87 3.66
N ALA A 32 -4.20 1.34 3.60
CA ALA A 32 -3.52 1.80 2.40
C ALA A 32 -2.34 0.87 2.12
N PHE A 33 -2.17 0.42 0.88
CA PHE A 33 -1.08 -0.48 0.54
C PHE A 33 -0.40 -0.18 -0.79
N THR A 34 0.88 -0.53 -0.90
CA THR A 34 1.62 -0.37 -2.16
C THR A 34 2.51 -1.56 -2.48
N PHE A 35 2.72 -1.79 -3.78
CA PHE A 35 3.71 -2.72 -4.32
C PHE A 35 4.67 -1.96 -5.23
N GLY A 36 5.98 -2.21 -5.12
CA GLY A 36 6.96 -1.62 -6.03
C GLY A 36 6.91 -0.09 -6.01
N ASP A 37 6.95 0.47 -4.81
CA ASP A 37 6.61 1.85 -4.56
C ASP A 37 7.71 2.81 -5.00
N THR A 38 7.43 3.61 -6.03
CA THR A 38 8.38 4.57 -6.59
C THR A 38 8.65 5.76 -5.68
N GLN A 39 7.85 5.94 -4.61
CA GLN A 39 8.06 6.96 -3.58
C GLN A 39 8.65 6.39 -2.28
N ASN A 40 8.99 5.10 -2.24
CA ASN A 40 9.44 4.42 -1.01
C ASN A 40 10.59 5.15 -0.29
N VAL A 41 11.63 5.62 -1.00
CA VAL A 41 12.74 6.36 -0.36
C VAL A 41 12.37 7.84 -0.17
N GLN A 42 11.72 8.43 -1.17
CA GLN A 42 11.40 9.85 -1.23
C GLN A 42 10.47 10.28 -0.10
N ASP A 43 9.51 9.41 0.24
CA ASP A 43 8.55 9.62 1.33
C ASP A 43 8.94 8.86 2.60
N ASN A 44 10.19 8.40 2.77
CA ASN A 44 10.66 7.71 3.98
C ASN A 44 9.83 6.47 4.38
N ARG A 45 9.39 5.69 3.39
CA ARG A 45 8.63 4.43 3.56
C ARG A 45 7.32 4.62 4.32
N GLN A 46 6.67 5.76 4.13
CA GLN A 46 5.36 6.10 4.68
C GLN A 46 4.54 6.84 3.63
N ILE A 47 3.22 6.81 3.75
CA ILE A 47 2.37 7.78 3.06
C ILE A 47 2.30 9.03 3.95
N PRO A 48 2.73 10.21 3.48
CA PRO A 48 2.70 11.42 4.30
C PRO A 48 1.30 11.74 4.81
N ASN A 49 1.20 12.30 6.02
CA ASN A 49 -0.06 12.69 6.64
C ASN A 49 -1.11 11.56 6.74
N PHE A 50 -0.68 10.30 6.78
CA PHE A 50 -1.53 9.12 6.95
C PHE A 50 -0.93 8.14 7.97
N PRO A 51 -1.75 7.44 8.78
CA PRO A 51 -1.22 6.64 9.89
C PRO A 51 -0.35 5.46 9.42
N PRO A 52 0.88 5.31 9.93
CA PRO A 52 1.77 4.20 9.56
C PRO A 52 1.16 2.82 9.86
N GLU A 53 0.38 2.69 10.93
CA GLU A 53 -0.29 1.45 11.30
C GLU A 53 -1.42 1.06 10.34
N LYS A 54 -1.89 1.99 9.50
CA LYS A 54 -2.84 1.71 8.40
C LYS A 54 -2.14 1.52 7.06
N THR A 55 -0.81 1.57 7.01
CA THR A 55 -0.03 1.53 5.78
C THR A 55 0.80 0.25 5.67
N ASN A 56 0.85 -0.36 4.48
CA ASN A 56 1.80 -1.44 4.18
C ASN A 56 2.46 -1.22 2.81
N ILE A 57 3.78 -1.08 2.80
CA ILE A 57 4.58 -0.86 1.58
C ILE A 57 5.43 -2.11 1.34
N ILE A 58 5.14 -2.84 0.27
CA ILE A 58 5.91 -4.02 -0.12
C ILE A 58 6.85 -3.67 -1.27
N CYS A 59 8.14 -3.83 -1.01
CA CYS A 59 9.22 -3.69 -1.99
C CYS A 59 10.03 -4.98 -2.03
N ASN A 60 10.16 -5.58 -3.21
CA ASN A 60 10.99 -6.77 -3.41
C ASN A 60 12.48 -6.42 -3.31
N ALA A 61 13.27 -7.37 -2.81
CA ALA A 61 14.72 -7.25 -2.84
C ALA A 61 15.19 -7.13 -4.31
N GLY A 62 16.00 -6.11 -4.59
CA GLY A 62 16.48 -5.81 -5.94
C GLY A 62 15.48 -5.03 -6.82
N ASP A 63 14.32 -4.62 -6.31
CA ASP A 63 13.48 -3.67 -7.02
C ASP A 63 14.07 -2.26 -6.93
N ALA A 64 14.68 -1.81 -8.03
CA ALA A 64 15.40 -0.54 -8.09
C ALA A 64 14.47 0.68 -7.98
N VAL A 65 13.16 0.54 -8.26
CA VAL A 65 12.26 1.69 -8.13
C VAL A 65 12.04 2.09 -6.68
N CYS A 66 12.02 1.08 -5.80
CA CYS A 66 11.93 1.28 -4.36
C CYS A 66 13.19 1.90 -3.74
N ALA A 67 14.30 1.97 -4.50
CA ALA A 67 15.56 2.56 -4.10
C ALA A 67 15.77 3.99 -4.65
N GLY A 68 14.71 4.63 -5.14
CA GLY A 68 14.74 6.02 -5.63
C GLY A 68 15.17 6.17 -7.08
N THR A 69 15.11 5.09 -7.87
CA THR A 69 15.28 5.15 -9.33
C THR A 69 13.96 4.88 -10.04
N LEU A 70 13.93 4.94 -11.38
CA LEU A 70 12.78 4.50 -12.19
C LEU A 70 13.17 3.36 -13.14
N THR A 71 14.20 2.59 -12.76
CA THR A 71 14.67 1.45 -13.54
C THR A 71 13.85 0.21 -13.20
N ILE A 72 13.19 -0.36 -14.21
CA ILE A 72 12.39 -1.58 -14.06
C ILE A 72 13.31 -2.80 -14.15
N LEU A 73 13.44 -3.53 -13.04
CA LEU A 73 14.16 -4.80 -12.96
C LEU A 73 13.18 -5.97 -12.76
N PRO A 74 13.58 -7.24 -12.97
CA PRO A 74 12.68 -8.39 -12.81
C PRO A 74 11.97 -8.46 -11.45
N ALA A 75 12.64 -8.03 -10.37
CA ALA A 75 12.04 -7.94 -9.04
C ALA A 75 10.78 -7.05 -9.00
N HIS A 76 10.72 -6.01 -9.84
CA HIS A 76 9.56 -5.13 -9.95
C HIS A 76 8.33 -5.83 -10.52
N LEU A 77 8.51 -6.88 -11.34
CA LEU A 77 7.43 -7.60 -12.02
C LEU A 77 6.94 -8.82 -11.21
N ALA A 78 7.51 -9.07 -10.04
CA ALA A 78 7.33 -10.31 -9.28
C ALA A 78 6.44 -10.18 -8.03
N TYR A 79 5.64 -9.12 -7.92
CA TYR A 79 4.79 -8.88 -6.73
C TYR A 79 3.61 -9.85 -6.57
N GLY A 80 3.24 -10.60 -7.61
CA GLY A 80 2.23 -11.65 -7.50
C GLY A 80 2.55 -12.68 -6.40
N ALA A 81 3.84 -12.97 -6.17
CA ALA A 81 4.28 -13.87 -5.11
C ALA A 81 4.11 -13.31 -3.69
N ARG A 82 3.80 -12.01 -3.55
CA ARG A 82 3.59 -11.30 -2.28
C ARG A 82 2.14 -10.89 -2.08
N ALA A 83 1.23 -11.35 -2.94
CA ALA A 83 -0.19 -11.00 -2.87
C ALA A 83 -0.82 -11.47 -1.55
N ASP A 84 -0.50 -12.67 -1.09
CA ASP A 84 -1.09 -13.23 0.14
C ASP A 84 -0.69 -12.43 1.38
N GLU A 85 0.57 -12.00 1.50
CA GLU A 85 1.01 -11.10 2.59
C GLU A 85 0.21 -9.80 2.61
N GLN A 86 -0.06 -9.23 1.44
CA GLN A 86 -0.84 -8.00 1.34
C GLN A 86 -2.32 -8.24 1.70
N VAL A 87 -2.89 -9.39 1.31
CA VAL A 87 -4.25 -9.81 1.68
C VAL A 87 -4.36 -10.03 3.19
N GLU A 88 -3.35 -10.63 3.82
CA GLU A 88 -3.29 -10.82 5.28
C GLU A 88 -3.33 -9.47 6.01
N PHE A 89 -2.47 -8.52 5.59
CA PHE A 89 -2.49 -7.17 6.14
C PHE A 89 -3.87 -6.52 5.99
N ILE A 90 -4.43 -6.49 4.77
CA ILE A 90 -5.72 -5.86 4.49
C ILE A 90 -6.84 -6.50 5.32
N THR A 91 -6.85 -7.84 5.40
CA THR A 91 -7.85 -8.60 6.16
C THR A 91 -7.77 -8.25 7.65
N SER A 92 -6.57 -8.16 8.21
CA SER A 92 -6.38 -7.77 9.61
C SER A 92 -6.96 -6.38 9.91
N LYS A 93 -6.76 -5.41 9.01
CA LYS A 93 -7.29 -4.05 9.18
C LYS A 93 -8.80 -3.97 9.02
N LEU A 94 -9.34 -4.71 8.05
CA LEU A 94 -10.78 -4.82 7.86
C LEU A 94 -11.46 -5.42 9.10
N GLN A 95 -10.92 -6.51 9.66
CA GLN A 95 -11.44 -7.14 10.88
C GLN A 95 -11.36 -6.20 12.09
N ALA A 96 -10.22 -5.52 12.28
CA ALA A 96 -10.05 -4.54 13.34
C ALA A 96 -11.05 -3.38 13.22
N ALA A 97 -11.45 -3.02 11.99
CA ALA A 97 -12.49 -2.04 11.70
C ALA A 97 -13.94 -2.61 11.75
N GLY A 98 -14.12 -3.87 12.17
CA GLY A 98 -15.43 -4.50 12.36
C GLY A 98 -16.03 -5.17 11.12
N ALA A 99 -15.24 -5.40 10.05
CA ALA A 99 -15.72 -6.15 8.90
C ALA A 99 -15.98 -7.62 9.28
N LYS A 100 -17.14 -8.14 8.88
CA LYS A 100 -17.43 -9.58 8.99
C LYS A 100 -16.94 -10.29 7.74
N LEU A 101 -16.09 -11.30 7.89
CA LEU A 101 -15.71 -12.16 6.79
C LEU A 101 -16.95 -12.92 6.30
N ARG A 102 -17.23 -12.82 5.00
CA ARG A 102 -18.27 -13.62 4.36
C ARG A 102 -17.73 -15.03 4.21
N LYS A 103 -18.42 -16.03 4.77
CA LYS A 103 -18.10 -17.44 4.49
C LYS A 103 -18.21 -17.65 2.98
N ARG A 104 -17.17 -18.24 2.39
CA ARG A 104 -17.27 -18.79 1.03
C ARG A 104 -17.99 -20.12 1.19
N ASP A 105 -19.23 -20.16 0.73
CA ASP A 105 -19.98 -21.41 0.52
C ASP A 105 -19.33 -22.21 -0.61
#